data_AF-A0A963DJT1-F1
#
_entry.id   AF-A0A963DJT1-F1
#
_cell.length_a   1.000
_cell.length_b   1.000
_cell.length_c   1.000
_cell.angle_alpha   90.00
_cell.angle_beta   90.00
_cell.angle_gamma   90.00
#
_symmetry.space_group_name_H-M   'P 1'
#
loop_
_entity.id
_entity.type
_entity.pdbx_description
1 polymer ?
#
loop_
_entity_poly.entity_id
_entity_poly.type
_entity_poly.pdbx_seq_one_letter_code
_entity_poly.pdbx_strand_id
1 'polypeptide(L)'
;MTDDEDRFTPIAPVHSKFHLGLRQGFQKIVPGSLAKIGAPEWLPVIEAWWRRYDGLEVYVGPLIDHRVMGSQKLRDLIATGEPVTAERLAAELVGMRHTHYTARRFHESEFSWNPMQESFECFAEGERQEDRLEIVGARQVEVQELSQPNPSREVLEMWLLSQLVRAQVAQV
;
A
#
# COMPACT_ATOMS: atom_id res chain seq x y z
N MET A 1 -5.63 -24.32 36.43
CA MET A 1 -5.37 -23.76 35.09
C MET A 1 -4.76 -22.39 35.34
N THR A 2 -3.72 -22.05 34.60
CA THR A 2 -3.03 -20.77 34.65
C THR A 2 -3.09 -20.19 33.26
N ASP A 3 -3.46 -18.93 33.14
CA ASP A 3 -3.82 -18.32 31.86
C ASP A 3 -2.55 -17.84 31.15
N ASP A 4 -1.96 -18.70 30.32
CA ASP A 4 -0.79 -18.40 29.48
C ASP A 4 -1.14 -17.54 28.24
N GLU A 5 -2.13 -16.66 28.33
CA GLU A 5 -2.57 -15.78 27.21
C GLU A 5 -1.63 -14.58 26.97
N ASP A 6 -0.74 -14.27 27.92
CA ASP A 6 -0.26 -12.90 28.13
C ASP A 6 1.26 -12.71 27.97
N ARG A 7 1.83 -13.19 26.85
CA ARG A 7 3.17 -12.79 26.38
C ARG A 7 3.19 -12.44 24.89
N PHE A 8 3.86 -11.34 24.54
CA PHE A 8 3.94 -10.83 23.17
C PHE A 8 5.35 -10.43 22.72
N THR A 9 5.74 -10.94 21.56
CA THR A 9 6.98 -10.67 20.81
C THR A 9 6.68 -10.94 19.33
N PRO A 10 6.42 -9.92 18.49
CA PRO A 10 5.75 -10.12 17.20
C PRO A 10 6.55 -10.89 16.14
N ILE A 11 5.95 -11.10 14.96
CA ILE A 11 6.56 -11.88 13.86
C ILE A 11 6.64 -11.05 12.56
N ALA A 12 7.87 -10.84 12.08
CA ALA A 12 8.18 -10.18 10.82
C ALA A 12 8.29 -11.21 9.65
N PRO A 13 7.83 -10.87 8.44
CA PRO A 13 7.74 -11.83 7.33
C PRO A 13 9.10 -12.18 6.69
N VAL A 14 9.15 -13.38 6.12
CA VAL A 14 10.34 -14.04 5.53
C VAL A 14 10.86 -13.35 4.24
N HIS A 15 10.24 -12.25 3.79
CA HIS A 15 10.51 -11.59 2.52
C HIS A 15 11.75 -10.66 2.51
N SER A 16 12.73 -10.91 3.38
CA SER A 16 13.71 -9.91 3.85
C SER A 16 14.68 -9.31 2.83
N LYS A 17 15.03 -9.99 1.72
CA LYS A 17 16.03 -9.50 0.76
C LYS A 17 15.57 -9.44 -0.70
N PHE A 18 15.01 -10.52 -1.25
CA PHE A 18 14.60 -10.54 -2.66
C PHE A 18 13.45 -9.55 -2.93
N HIS A 19 12.39 -9.60 -2.13
CA HIS A 19 11.24 -8.70 -2.26
C HIS A 19 11.61 -7.24 -1.95
N LEU A 20 12.43 -6.98 -0.93
CA LEU A 20 13.00 -5.65 -0.69
C LEU A 20 13.80 -5.14 -1.90
N GLY A 21 14.61 -6.01 -2.53
CA GLY A 21 15.32 -5.72 -3.77
C GLY A 21 14.41 -5.41 -4.96
N LEU A 22 13.29 -6.15 -5.10
CA LEU A 22 12.24 -5.84 -6.07
C LEU A 22 11.63 -4.47 -5.78
N ARG A 23 11.13 -4.22 -4.57
CA ARG A 23 10.50 -2.96 -4.13
C ARG A 23 11.40 -1.75 -4.38
N GLN A 24 12.69 -1.86 -4.06
CA GLN A 24 13.70 -0.84 -4.37
C GLN A 24 13.96 -0.69 -5.89
N GLY A 25 14.04 -1.79 -6.64
CA GLY A 25 14.25 -1.76 -8.09
C GLY A 25 13.06 -1.17 -8.85
N PHE A 26 11.84 -1.48 -8.43
CA PHE A 26 10.61 -0.92 -8.96
C PHE A 26 10.41 0.54 -8.53
N GLN A 27 10.79 0.97 -7.32
CA GLN A 27 10.71 2.40 -6.95
C GLN A 27 11.72 3.26 -7.75
N LYS A 28 12.92 2.75 -8.06
CA LYS A 28 13.95 3.49 -8.83
C LYS A 28 13.51 3.92 -10.23
N ILE A 29 12.55 3.23 -10.86
CA ILE A 29 12.07 3.61 -12.20
C ILE A 29 10.99 4.71 -12.18
N VAL A 30 10.44 5.05 -11.02
CA VAL A 30 9.21 5.86 -10.91
C VAL A 30 9.40 7.29 -11.42
N PRO A 31 10.42 8.07 -11.00
CA PRO A 31 10.60 9.43 -11.49
C PRO A 31 10.79 9.49 -13.02
N GLY A 32 11.59 8.55 -13.55
CA GLY A 32 11.83 8.42 -14.99
C GLY A 32 10.65 7.85 -15.78
N SER A 33 9.66 7.26 -15.11
CA SER A 33 8.41 6.81 -15.74
C SER A 33 7.38 7.95 -15.77
N LEU A 34 7.25 8.69 -14.67
CA LEU A 34 6.40 9.88 -14.59
C LEU A 34 6.84 10.97 -15.56
N ALA A 35 8.15 11.21 -15.69
CA ALA A 35 8.70 12.12 -16.69
C ALA A 35 8.39 11.69 -18.15
N LYS A 36 8.28 10.38 -18.42
CA LYS A 36 7.94 9.86 -19.76
C LYS A 36 6.47 10.03 -20.14
N ILE A 37 5.55 10.00 -19.17
CA ILE A 37 4.12 10.28 -19.40
C ILE A 37 3.77 11.77 -19.25
N GLY A 38 4.75 12.64 -18.99
CA GLY A 38 4.57 14.08 -18.87
C GLY A 38 4.00 14.55 -17.52
N ALA A 39 4.06 13.72 -16.47
CA ALA A 39 3.44 13.97 -15.17
C ALA A 39 4.42 13.86 -13.97
N PRO A 40 5.62 14.49 -14.00
CA PRO A 40 6.64 14.37 -12.94
C PRO A 40 6.16 14.84 -11.56
N GLU A 41 5.24 15.79 -11.49
CA GLU A 41 4.66 16.37 -10.28
C GLU A 41 3.82 15.37 -9.45
N TRP A 42 3.43 14.24 -10.04
CA TRP A 42 2.78 13.13 -9.32
C TRP A 42 3.71 12.33 -8.41
N LEU A 43 5.04 12.50 -8.51
CA LEU A 43 6.01 11.75 -7.70
C LEU A 43 5.74 11.84 -6.17
N PRO A 44 5.63 13.03 -5.55
CA PRO A 44 5.28 13.15 -4.13
C PRO A 44 3.89 12.58 -3.80
N VAL A 45 2.92 12.67 -4.72
CA VAL A 45 1.56 12.12 -4.53
C VAL A 45 1.59 10.59 -4.47
N ILE A 46 2.28 9.96 -5.41
CA ILE A 46 2.40 8.50 -5.50
C ILE A 46 3.24 7.95 -4.33
N GLU A 47 4.30 8.64 -3.91
CA GLU A 47 5.03 8.23 -2.70
C GLU A 47 4.19 8.38 -1.42
N ALA A 48 3.40 9.45 -1.29
CA ALA A 48 2.51 9.62 -0.14
C ALA A 48 1.37 8.59 -0.14
N TRP A 49 0.82 8.27 -1.32
CA TRP A 49 -0.18 7.22 -1.52
C TRP A 49 0.35 5.86 -1.10
N TRP A 50 1.53 5.47 -1.59
CA TRP A 50 2.17 4.21 -1.23
C TRP A 50 2.45 4.05 0.26
N ARG A 51 2.85 5.13 0.95
CA ARG A 51 3.04 5.09 2.41
C ARG A 51 1.76 4.75 3.19
N ARG A 52 0.57 5.02 2.64
CA ARG A 52 -0.69 4.59 3.27
C ARG A 52 -0.85 3.08 3.32
N TYR A 53 -0.32 2.36 2.33
CA TYR A 53 -0.44 0.90 2.19
C TYR A 53 0.81 0.14 2.65
N ASP A 54 1.87 0.83 3.11
CA ASP A 54 3.09 0.17 3.62
C ASP A 54 2.76 -0.81 4.76
N GLY A 55 3.35 -2.00 4.70
CA GLY A 55 3.02 -3.12 5.59
C GLY A 55 1.91 -4.04 5.08
N LEU A 56 1.16 -3.66 4.03
CA LEU A 56 0.13 -4.55 3.47
C LEU A 56 0.78 -5.71 2.70
N GLU A 57 1.96 -5.48 2.12
CA GLU A 57 2.79 -6.49 1.44
C GLU A 57 3.07 -7.75 2.27
N VAL A 58 3.00 -7.63 3.60
CA VAL A 58 3.14 -8.72 4.59
C VAL A 58 2.02 -9.76 4.45
N TYR A 59 0.82 -9.33 4.06
CA TYR A 59 -0.40 -10.14 3.99
C TYR A 59 -0.78 -10.50 2.54
N VAL A 60 -0.61 -9.56 1.60
CA VAL A 60 -0.99 -9.75 0.19
C VAL A 60 0.15 -10.33 -0.68
N GLY A 61 1.37 -10.33 -0.16
CA GLY A 61 2.55 -10.92 -0.81
C GLY A 61 3.19 -10.04 -1.90
N PRO A 62 4.38 -10.46 -2.39
CA PRO A 62 5.33 -9.58 -3.09
C PRO A 62 4.92 -9.13 -4.50
N LEU A 63 3.84 -9.68 -5.06
CA LEU A 63 3.27 -9.28 -6.36
C LEU A 63 2.06 -8.35 -6.24
N ILE A 64 1.48 -8.22 -5.04
CA ILE A 64 0.34 -7.35 -4.74
C ILE A 64 0.80 -6.11 -3.91
N ASP A 65 2.08 -6.09 -3.48
CA ASP A 65 2.80 -4.90 -3.03
C ASP A 65 2.49 -3.68 -3.93
N HIS A 66 2.04 -2.61 -3.31
CA HIS A 66 1.54 -1.39 -3.96
C HIS A 66 2.60 -0.62 -4.75
N ARG A 67 3.87 -0.70 -4.35
CA ARG A 67 4.98 -0.07 -5.09
C ARG A 67 5.33 -0.90 -6.32
N VAL A 68 5.35 -2.23 -6.21
CA VAL A 68 5.53 -3.14 -7.35
C VAL A 68 4.36 -2.98 -8.35
N MET A 69 3.12 -3.00 -7.86
CA MET A 69 1.92 -2.79 -8.69
C MET A 69 1.93 -1.41 -9.36
N GLY A 70 2.15 -0.33 -8.61
CA GLY A 70 2.11 1.03 -9.16
C GLY A 70 3.26 1.32 -10.14
N SER A 71 4.47 0.84 -9.86
CA SER A 71 5.58 0.94 -10.81
C SER A 71 5.38 0.11 -12.08
N GLN A 72 4.67 -1.02 -12.00
CA GLN A 72 4.26 -1.76 -13.20
C GLN A 72 3.17 -1.01 -13.96
N LYS A 73 2.14 -0.48 -13.29
CA LYS A 73 1.08 0.33 -13.91
C LYS A 73 1.63 1.54 -14.67
N LEU A 74 2.66 2.20 -14.14
CA LEU A 74 3.35 3.29 -14.85
C LEU A 74 4.09 2.82 -16.11
N ARG A 75 4.64 1.60 -16.15
CA ARG A 75 5.18 1.02 -17.39
C ARG A 75 4.08 0.69 -18.39
N ASP A 76 2.97 0.13 -17.92
CA ASP A 76 1.83 -0.25 -18.76
C ASP A 76 1.25 1.00 -19.45
N LEU A 77 1.12 2.11 -18.71
CA LEU A 77 0.71 3.41 -19.26
C LEU A 77 1.69 3.93 -20.32
N ILE A 78 3.01 3.88 -20.07
CA ILE A 78 4.03 4.24 -21.08
C ILE A 78 3.91 3.37 -22.34
N ALA A 79 3.60 2.07 -22.18
CA ALA A 79 3.46 1.13 -23.29
C ALA A 79 2.23 1.41 -24.18
N THR A 80 1.23 2.17 -23.71
CA THR A 80 0.13 2.64 -24.57
C THR A 80 0.57 3.70 -25.59
N GLY A 81 1.61 4.47 -25.28
CA GLY A 81 2.05 5.63 -26.07
C GLY A 81 1.09 6.83 -26.02
N GLU A 82 0.00 6.76 -25.24
CA GLU A 82 -1.00 7.82 -25.14
C GLU A 82 -0.64 8.85 -24.06
N PRO A 83 -1.10 10.11 -24.19
CA PRO A 83 -1.09 11.07 -23.08
C PRO A 83 -1.86 10.53 -21.86
N VAL A 84 -1.32 10.79 -20.67
CA VAL A 84 -1.95 10.42 -19.39
C VAL A 84 -2.43 11.70 -18.69
N THR A 85 -3.75 11.85 -18.52
CA THR A 85 -4.32 12.96 -17.76
C THR A 85 -4.25 12.68 -16.25
N ALA A 86 -4.43 13.72 -15.43
CA ALA A 86 -4.48 13.57 -13.98
C ALA A 86 -5.60 12.62 -13.52
N GLU A 87 -6.76 12.69 -14.17
CA GLU A 87 -7.93 11.85 -13.89
C GLU A 87 -7.67 10.40 -14.30
N ARG A 88 -7.01 10.18 -15.44
CA ARG A 88 -6.58 8.83 -15.87
C ARG A 88 -5.61 8.22 -14.86
N LEU A 89 -4.61 8.97 -14.41
CA LEU A 89 -3.65 8.47 -13.43
C LEU A 89 -4.30 8.23 -12.06
N ALA A 90 -5.20 9.10 -11.60
CA ALA A 90 -6.00 8.84 -10.40
C ALA A 90 -6.83 7.55 -10.52
N ALA A 91 -7.58 7.39 -11.61
CA ALA A 91 -8.41 6.22 -11.87
C ALA A 91 -7.62 4.90 -11.93
N GLU A 92 -6.44 4.93 -12.55
CA GLU A 92 -5.54 3.79 -12.66
C GLU A 92 -4.87 3.43 -11.32
N LEU A 93 -4.58 4.42 -10.48
CA LEU A 93 -4.05 4.19 -9.12
C LEU A 93 -5.14 3.62 -8.18
N VAL A 94 -6.39 4.07 -8.31
CA VAL A 94 -7.50 3.58 -7.48
C VAL A 94 -7.98 2.20 -7.91
N GLY A 95 -7.87 1.87 -9.20
CA GLY A 95 -8.11 0.53 -9.74
C GLY A 95 -7.01 -0.52 -9.44
N MET A 96 -5.97 -0.19 -8.68
CA MET A 96 -4.95 -1.17 -8.27
C MET A 96 -5.48 -2.11 -7.18
N ARG A 97 -5.26 -3.42 -7.33
CA ARG A 97 -5.82 -4.45 -6.42
C ARG A 97 -5.57 -4.21 -4.93
N HIS A 98 -4.47 -3.58 -4.52
CA HIS A 98 -4.22 -3.29 -3.10
C HIS A 98 -5.25 -2.34 -2.46
N THR A 99 -5.94 -1.50 -3.24
CA THR A 99 -7.00 -0.60 -2.73
C THR A 99 -8.27 -1.34 -2.32
N HIS A 100 -8.46 -2.57 -2.85
CA HIS A 100 -9.57 -3.46 -2.50
C HIS A 100 -9.37 -4.20 -1.18
N TYR A 101 -8.22 -4.09 -0.51
CA TYR A 101 -8.06 -4.69 0.80
C TYR A 101 -8.50 -3.72 1.90
N THR A 102 -9.28 -4.25 2.85
CA THR A 102 -9.49 -3.61 4.15
C THR A 102 -8.78 -4.43 5.23
N ALA A 103 -8.56 -3.82 6.38
CA ALA A 103 -7.94 -4.48 7.53
C ALA A 103 -8.60 -4.05 8.83
N ARG A 104 -8.67 -4.97 9.80
CA ARG A 104 -9.29 -4.76 11.12
C ARG A 104 -8.42 -5.35 12.22
N ARG A 105 -8.27 -4.63 13.33
CA ARG A 105 -7.60 -5.13 14.54
C ARG A 105 -8.60 -5.91 15.39
N PHE A 106 -8.29 -7.15 15.75
CA PHE A 106 -9.24 -8.12 16.32
C PHE A 106 -9.93 -7.67 17.62
N HIS A 107 -9.27 -6.84 18.42
CA HIS A 107 -9.79 -6.31 19.69
C HIS A 107 -10.54 -4.98 19.54
N GLU A 108 -10.56 -4.38 18.35
CA GLU A 108 -11.21 -3.09 18.08
C GLU A 108 -12.41 -3.34 17.14
N SER A 109 -13.52 -3.82 17.71
CA SER A 109 -14.68 -4.37 16.96
C SER A 109 -15.28 -3.46 15.90
N GLU A 110 -15.12 -2.14 16.05
CA GLU A 110 -15.62 -1.09 15.15
C GLU A 110 -14.52 -0.41 14.32
N PHE A 111 -13.24 -0.74 14.53
CA PHE A 111 -12.12 0.02 13.94
C PHE A 111 -11.51 -0.69 12.71
N SER A 112 -12.10 -0.39 11.54
CA SER A 112 -11.50 -0.71 10.24
C SER A 112 -10.45 0.32 9.85
N TRP A 113 -9.28 -0.13 9.42
CA TRP A 113 -8.21 0.72 8.93
C TRP A 113 -8.65 1.61 7.75
N ASN A 114 -8.30 2.89 7.81
CA ASN A 114 -8.67 3.89 6.81
C ASN A 114 -7.44 4.59 6.17
N PRO A 115 -7.02 4.22 4.94
CA PRO A 115 -5.87 4.82 4.25
C PRO A 115 -5.95 6.35 4.03
N MET A 116 -7.12 6.99 4.21
CA MET A 116 -7.23 8.45 4.16
C MET A 116 -6.79 9.13 5.46
N GLN A 117 -6.97 8.46 6.60
CA GLN A 117 -6.75 9.01 7.95
C GLN A 117 -5.41 8.56 8.53
N GLU A 118 -5.08 7.28 8.41
CA GLU A 118 -3.85 6.64 8.92
C GLU A 118 -3.10 5.89 7.80
N SER A 119 -1.89 5.40 8.08
CA SER A 119 -1.20 4.39 7.27
C SER A 119 -1.41 3.01 7.88
N PHE A 120 -1.29 1.95 7.07
CA PHE A 120 -1.48 0.59 7.54
C PHE A 120 -0.34 0.09 8.43
N GLU A 121 0.89 0.54 8.14
CA GLU A 121 2.17 0.31 8.82
C GLU A 121 2.10 -0.75 9.93
N CYS A 122 2.19 -2.02 9.52
CA CYS A 122 1.88 -3.16 10.37
C CYS A 122 2.69 -3.16 11.68
N PHE A 123 1.98 -3.15 12.80
CA PHE A 123 2.53 -3.13 14.17
C PHE A 123 3.06 -4.52 14.60
N ALA A 124 3.93 -5.14 13.79
CA ALA A 124 4.50 -6.48 14.02
C ALA A 124 5.95 -6.65 13.51
N GLU A 125 6.89 -6.79 14.44
CA GLU A 125 8.34 -7.05 14.26
C GLU A 125 8.77 -8.36 14.99
N GLY A 126 9.39 -9.36 14.31
CA GLY A 126 10.20 -10.41 14.99
C GLY A 126 10.12 -11.93 14.61
N GLU A 127 10.25 -12.33 13.33
CA GLU A 127 10.59 -13.71 12.88
C GLU A 127 9.63 -14.93 13.10
N ARG A 128 9.54 -15.80 12.08
CA ARG A 128 8.70 -17.02 12.03
C ARG A 128 9.47 -18.27 12.48
N GLN A 129 8.89 -19.11 13.35
CA GLN A 129 9.35 -20.49 13.58
C GLN A 129 8.44 -21.56 12.96
N GLU A 130 8.95 -22.79 12.88
CA GLU A 130 8.35 -23.92 12.18
C GLU A 130 7.50 -24.80 13.13
N ASP A 131 6.68 -25.67 12.56
CA ASP A 131 5.84 -26.70 13.19
C ASP A 131 4.69 -26.30 14.14
N ARG A 132 4.53 -25.03 14.56
CA ARG A 132 3.21 -24.51 15.02
C ARG A 132 3.06 -22.98 14.92
N LEU A 133 1.85 -22.54 14.58
CA LEU A 133 1.49 -21.12 14.39
C LEU A 133 0.83 -20.55 15.65
N GLU A 134 1.64 -19.92 16.51
CA GLU A 134 1.14 -18.99 17.53
C GLU A 134 1.85 -17.64 17.33
N ILE A 135 1.08 -16.63 16.89
CA ILE A 135 1.59 -15.26 16.74
C ILE A 135 1.37 -14.56 18.07
N VAL A 136 2.36 -14.74 18.92
CA VAL A 136 2.65 -14.02 20.15
C VAL A 136 2.90 -12.55 19.79
N GLY A 137 1.97 -11.67 20.27
CA GLY A 137 0.93 -9.03 19.94
C GLY A 137 1.58 -7.75 19.23
N ALA A 138 1.38 -7.38 17.95
CA ALA A 138 0.47 -7.83 16.89
C ALA A 138 -0.94 -8.22 17.37
N ARG A 139 -1.64 -7.22 17.92
CA ARG A 139 -3.12 -7.18 17.91
C ARG A 139 -3.57 -7.78 16.57
N GLN A 140 -4.20 -8.96 16.58
CA GLN A 140 -4.32 -9.74 15.35
C GLN A 140 -5.00 -8.91 14.26
N VAL A 141 -4.40 -8.86 13.07
CA VAL A 141 -4.94 -8.07 11.96
C VAL A 141 -5.57 -9.01 10.96
N GLU A 142 -6.89 -8.93 10.88
CA GLU A 142 -7.67 -9.55 9.81
C GLU A 142 -7.57 -8.66 8.57
N VAL A 143 -7.12 -9.22 7.45
CA VAL A 143 -7.04 -8.53 6.15
C VAL A 143 -7.97 -9.23 5.16
N GLN A 144 -8.88 -8.48 4.55
CA GLN A 144 -9.91 -9.01 3.66
C GLN A 144 -9.92 -8.28 2.32
N GLU A 145 -10.02 -9.02 1.22
CA GLU A 145 -10.26 -8.48 -0.13
C GLU A 145 -11.75 -8.20 -0.35
N LEU A 146 -12.07 -7.01 -0.88
CA LEU A 146 -13.42 -6.50 -1.08
C LEU A 146 -13.78 -6.40 -2.57
N SER A 147 -15.09 -6.38 -2.84
CA SER A 147 -15.63 -6.18 -4.19
C SER A 147 -15.41 -4.77 -4.76
N GLN A 148 -15.03 -3.81 -3.92
CA GLN A 148 -14.73 -2.41 -4.28
C GLN A 148 -13.58 -1.87 -3.41
N PRO A 149 -12.89 -0.78 -3.83
CA PRO A 149 -11.88 -0.12 -3.00
C PRO A 149 -12.40 0.35 -1.64
N ASN A 150 -11.52 0.39 -0.64
CA ASN A 150 -11.78 0.95 0.69
C ASN A 150 -10.81 2.11 1.05
N PRO A 151 -11.30 3.34 1.29
CA PRO A 151 -12.64 3.83 1.01
C PRO A 151 -13.06 3.74 -0.46
N SER A 152 -14.33 4.00 -0.73
CA SER A 152 -14.93 3.96 -2.07
C SER A 152 -14.13 4.73 -3.12
N ARG A 153 -14.11 4.20 -4.35
CA ARG A 153 -13.39 4.74 -5.52
C ARG A 153 -13.36 6.27 -5.60
N GLU A 154 -14.53 6.91 -5.56
CA GLU A 154 -14.72 8.36 -5.69
C GLU A 154 -13.94 9.16 -4.63
N VAL A 155 -13.93 8.68 -3.38
CA VAL A 155 -13.19 9.30 -2.26
C VAL A 155 -11.68 9.22 -2.50
N LEU A 156 -11.19 8.08 -2.99
CA LEU A 156 -9.77 7.89 -3.29
C LEU A 156 -9.31 8.74 -4.50
N GLU A 157 -10.12 8.81 -5.56
CA GLU A 157 -9.83 9.64 -6.74
C GLU A 157 -9.81 11.13 -6.37
N MET A 158 -10.82 11.62 -5.63
CA MET A 158 -10.83 12.98 -5.10
C MET A 158 -9.63 13.26 -4.17
N TRP A 159 -9.24 12.30 -3.33
CA TRP A 159 -8.08 12.47 -2.44
C TRP A 159 -6.78 12.63 -3.23
N LEU A 160 -6.51 11.75 -4.20
CA LEU A 160 -5.32 11.82 -5.06
C LEU A 160 -5.23 13.15 -5.81
N LEU A 161 -6.33 13.58 -6.45
CA LEU A 161 -6.39 14.85 -7.16
C LEU A 161 -6.20 16.05 -6.19
N SER A 162 -6.72 15.97 -4.96
CA SER A 162 -6.46 17.00 -3.95
C SER A 162 -5.00 17.05 -3.48
N GLN A 163 -4.29 15.90 -3.43
CA GLN A 163 -2.85 15.89 -3.12
C GLN A 163 -2.02 16.43 -4.29
N LEU A 164 -2.42 16.18 -5.54
CA LEU A 164 -1.79 16.77 -6.74
C LEU A 164 -1.84 18.30 -6.69
N VAL A 165 -3.02 18.89 -6.48
CA VAL A 165 -3.19 20.35 -6.38
C VAL A 165 -2.34 20.93 -5.24
N ARG A 166 -2.29 20.26 -4.08
CA ARG A 166 -1.42 20.66 -2.96
C ARG A 166 0.06 20.60 -3.31
N ALA A 167 0.50 19.55 -3.99
CA ALA A 167 1.90 19.37 -4.40
C ALA A 167 2.33 20.41 -5.45
N GLN A 168 1.42 20.81 -6.36
CA GLN A 168 1.64 21.89 -7.33
C GLN A 168 1.71 23.26 -6.66
N VAL A 169 0.79 23.58 -5.73
CA VAL A 169 0.79 24.85 -4.99
C VAL A 169 2.03 24.99 -4.09
N ALA A 170 2.55 23.89 -3.54
CA ALA A 170 3.77 23.89 -2.73
C ALA A 170 5.09 24.03 -3.52
N GLN A 171 5.02 24.21 -4.85
CA GLN A 171 6.17 24.43 -5.74
C GLN A 171 6.22 25.86 -6.32
N VAL A 172 5.37 26.76 -5.82
CA VAL A 172 5.23 28.17 -6.24
C VAL A 172 5.63 29.11 -5.10
#